data_AF-A0A497GPG8-F1
#
_entry.id   AF-A0A497GPG8-F1
#
_cell.length_a   1.000
_cell.length_b   1.000
_cell.length_c   1.000
_cell.angle_alpha   90.00
_cell.angle_beta   90.00
_cell.angle_gamma   90.00
#
_symmetry.space_group_name_H-M   'P 1'
#
loop_
_entity.id
_entity.type
_entity.pdbx_description
1 polymer ?
#
loop_
_entity_poly.entity_id
_entity_poly.type
_entity_poly.pdbx_seq_one_letter_code
_entity_poly.pdbx_strand_id
1 'polypeptide(L)'
;MLTTPDRVREYIGLTASDAPDSVIEEYIERAQREFLNDVAIYVRDDTLTGNINGVNSTFWLSHPHVADRNFDGVVDKSDIEVYKWGKAGSLDLRETVTVTSFDPTYGRVVLAEAPASTYDVVTATYYYYPREIDQNMIPEAVACLAAFYYVMREFLLIPERLSHGAYRFTHARPYMVLLEQYYRIRDLMLGKIHVKGEHDEPSLIRTELK
;
A
#
# COMPACT_ATOMS: atom_id res chain seq x y z
N MET A 1 -1.64 8.46 -8.71
CA MET A 1 -1.26 9.01 -7.40
C MET A 1 -2.34 8.63 -6.39
N LEU A 2 -1.95 8.30 -5.16
CA LEU A 2 -2.90 7.84 -4.12
C LEU A 2 -3.80 8.95 -3.55
N THR A 3 -3.45 10.23 -3.74
CA THR A 3 -4.26 11.38 -3.30
C THR A 3 -4.14 12.54 -4.28
N THR A 4 -5.04 13.51 -4.15
CA THR A 4 -5.07 14.73 -4.96
C THR A 4 -4.45 15.92 -4.21
N PRO A 5 -3.86 16.90 -4.92
CA PRO A 5 -3.36 18.14 -4.33
C PRO A 5 -4.42 18.93 -3.54
N ASP A 6 -5.67 18.93 -4.02
CA ASP A 6 -6.78 19.61 -3.33
C ASP A 6 -7.06 19.05 -1.94
N ARG A 7 -6.91 17.72 -1.77
CA ARG A 7 -7.09 17.10 -0.45
C ARG A 7 -5.98 17.51 0.51
N VAL A 8 -4.76 17.68 0.03
CA VAL A 8 -3.64 18.20 0.84
C VAL A 8 -3.91 19.64 1.26
N ARG A 9 -4.43 20.47 0.33
CA ARG A 9 -4.80 21.87 0.58
C ARG A 9 -5.86 22.01 1.68
N GLU A 10 -6.83 21.11 1.72
CA GLU A 10 -7.86 21.08 2.76
C GLU A 10 -7.24 20.94 4.16
N TYR A 11 -6.22 20.11 4.33
CA TYR A 11 -5.53 19.93 5.62
C TYR A 11 -4.68 21.13 6.05
N ILE A 12 -4.06 21.82 5.10
CA ILE A 12 -3.19 22.98 5.38
C ILE A 12 -3.94 24.32 5.38
N GLY A 13 -5.19 24.34 4.91
CA GLY A 13 -6.03 25.54 4.83
C GLY A 13 -5.56 26.56 3.78
N LEU A 14 -4.89 26.11 2.72
CA LEU A 14 -4.37 26.97 1.64
C LEU A 14 -5.17 26.79 0.34
N THR A 15 -5.08 27.78 -0.53
CA THR A 15 -5.72 27.71 -1.86
C THR A 15 -4.72 27.32 -2.94
N ALA A 16 -5.20 27.01 -4.15
CA ALA A 16 -4.36 26.68 -5.29
C ALA A 16 -3.41 27.81 -5.72
N SER A 17 -3.71 29.07 -5.37
CA SER A 17 -2.79 30.19 -5.61
C SER A 17 -1.60 30.20 -4.66
N ASP A 18 -1.78 29.75 -3.42
CA ASP A 18 -0.72 29.77 -2.40
C ASP A 18 0.18 28.54 -2.53
N ALA A 19 -0.42 27.39 -2.85
CA ALA A 19 0.27 26.12 -3.02
C ALA A 19 -0.15 25.49 -4.35
N PRO A 20 0.59 25.70 -5.47
CA PRO A 20 0.24 25.16 -6.78
C PRO A 20 0.44 23.62 -6.84
N ASP A 21 -0.28 22.96 -7.75
CA ASP A 21 -0.29 21.49 -7.87
C ASP A 21 1.13 20.92 -8.03
N SER A 22 1.94 21.53 -8.90
CA SER A 22 3.30 21.10 -9.21
C SER A 22 4.23 21.05 -8.00
N VAL A 23 3.98 21.86 -6.97
CA VAL A 23 4.77 21.85 -5.74
C VAL A 23 4.26 20.78 -4.78
N ILE A 24 2.93 20.60 -4.70
CA ILE A 24 2.32 19.62 -3.80
C ILE A 24 2.57 18.18 -4.30
N GLU A 25 2.55 17.96 -5.61
CA GLU A 25 2.74 16.65 -6.24
C GLU A 25 4.06 15.99 -5.83
N GLU A 26 5.16 16.75 -5.77
CA GLU A 26 6.46 16.23 -5.30
C GLU A 26 6.38 15.71 -3.85
N TYR A 27 5.64 16.41 -2.98
CA TYR A 27 5.44 15.97 -1.60
C TYR A 27 4.52 14.77 -1.50
N ILE A 28 3.51 14.66 -2.37
CA ILE A 28 2.65 13.48 -2.44
C ILE A 28 3.46 12.27 -2.91
N GLU A 29 4.30 12.41 -3.93
CA GLU A 29 5.16 11.31 -4.42
C GLU A 29 6.12 10.81 -3.35
N ARG A 30 6.68 11.72 -2.56
CA ARG A 30 7.49 11.35 -1.39
C ARG A 30 6.65 10.67 -0.32
N ALA A 31 5.49 11.24 0.02
CA ALA A 31 4.61 10.73 1.07
C ALA A 31 4.08 9.32 0.75
N GLN A 32 3.66 9.05 -0.49
CA GLN A 32 3.14 7.73 -0.87
C GLN A 32 4.22 6.63 -0.79
N ARG A 33 5.48 6.96 -1.10
CA ARG A 33 6.61 6.02 -0.96
C ARG A 33 6.92 5.72 0.49
N GLU A 34 6.96 6.74 1.34
CA GLU A 34 7.20 6.58 2.78
C GLU A 34 6.05 5.83 3.45
N PHE A 35 4.80 6.14 3.06
CA PHE A 35 3.62 5.40 3.51
C PHE A 35 3.69 3.92 3.15
N LEU A 36 4.04 3.58 1.91
CA LEU A 36 4.17 2.19 1.48
C LEU A 36 5.25 1.46 2.30
N ASN A 37 6.38 2.12 2.57
CA ASN A 37 7.46 1.54 3.38
C ASN A 37 7.09 1.36 4.86
N ASP A 38 6.22 2.22 5.41
CA ASP A 38 5.80 2.14 6.82
C ASP A 38 4.69 1.09 7.04
N VAL A 39 3.83 0.86 6.03
CA VAL A 39 2.62 0.03 6.16
C VAL A 39 2.74 -1.33 5.46
N ALA A 40 3.37 -1.38 4.29
CA ALA A 40 3.47 -2.60 3.49
C ALA A 40 4.83 -3.28 3.67
N ILE A 41 4.83 -4.60 3.53
CA ILE A 41 6.05 -5.42 3.58
C ILE A 41 6.42 -5.81 2.15
N TYR A 42 7.68 -5.54 1.79
CA TYR A 42 8.24 -5.97 0.52
C TYR A 42 8.62 -7.44 0.58
N VAL A 43 8.10 -8.25 -0.35
CA VAL A 43 8.46 -9.65 -0.53
C VAL A 43 9.13 -9.81 -1.87
N ARG A 44 10.34 -10.34 -1.84
CA ARG A 44 11.13 -10.62 -3.03
C ARG A 44 11.18 -12.12 -3.29
N ASP A 45 10.91 -12.48 -4.55
CA ASP A 45 11.02 -13.84 -5.07
C ASP A 45 10.27 -14.89 -4.19
N ASP A 46 9.05 -14.57 -3.75
CA ASP A 46 8.14 -15.48 -3.02
C ASP A 46 7.78 -16.69 -3.88
N THR A 47 7.92 -17.90 -3.36
CA THR A 47 7.57 -19.13 -4.08
C THR A 47 6.06 -19.32 -4.11
N LEU A 48 5.47 -19.32 -5.31
CA LEU A 48 4.03 -19.50 -5.45
C LEU A 48 3.62 -20.95 -5.21
N THR A 49 2.48 -21.13 -4.55
CA THR A 49 1.88 -22.45 -4.35
C THR A 49 1.07 -22.84 -5.59
N GLY A 50 1.45 -23.93 -6.24
CA GLY A 50 0.74 -24.47 -7.39
C GLY A 50 1.55 -25.57 -8.07
N ASN A 51 0.87 -26.53 -8.70
CA ASN A 51 1.56 -27.59 -9.42
C ASN A 51 2.00 -27.10 -10.81
N ILE A 52 3.28 -27.29 -11.14
CA ILE A 52 3.80 -27.08 -12.50
C ILE A 52 3.69 -28.41 -13.23
N ASN A 53 2.64 -28.57 -14.04
CA ASN A 53 2.37 -29.79 -14.80
C ASN A 53 2.22 -29.54 -16.32
N GLY A 54 2.57 -28.33 -16.80
CA GLY A 54 2.38 -27.92 -18.20
C GLY A 54 0.94 -27.53 -18.57
N VAL A 55 -0.02 -27.63 -17.64
CA VAL A 55 -1.44 -27.33 -17.89
C VAL A 55 -2.00 -26.32 -16.89
N ASN A 56 -1.54 -26.36 -15.64
CA ASN A 56 -2.00 -25.45 -14.59
C ASN A 56 -1.41 -24.05 -14.77
N SER A 57 -2.29 -23.06 -14.93
CA SER A 57 -1.94 -21.65 -15.01
C SER A 57 -2.27 -20.87 -13.75
N THR A 58 -2.89 -21.49 -12.74
CA THR A 58 -3.31 -20.83 -11.50
C THR A 58 -2.35 -21.14 -10.36
N PHE A 59 -1.89 -20.08 -9.72
CA PHE A 59 -0.92 -20.09 -8.62
C PHE A 59 -1.41 -19.17 -7.49
N TRP A 60 -0.93 -19.43 -6.28
CA TRP A 60 -1.32 -18.70 -5.07
C TRP A 60 -0.10 -18.08 -4.40
N LEU A 61 -0.23 -16.83 -3.95
CA LEU A 61 0.77 -16.13 -3.15
C LEU A 61 0.80 -16.68 -1.72
N SER A 62 1.97 -16.62 -1.07
CA SER A 62 2.11 -16.98 0.34
C SER A 62 1.40 -15.96 1.24
N HIS A 63 1.38 -14.69 0.84
CA HIS A 63 0.77 -13.60 1.59
C HIS A 63 -0.34 -12.92 0.77
N PRO A 64 -1.61 -12.98 1.24
CA PRO A 64 -2.72 -12.25 0.61
C PRO A 64 -2.64 -10.74 0.91
N HIS A 65 -3.54 -9.96 0.31
CA HIS A 65 -3.63 -8.49 0.44
C HIS A 65 -2.45 -7.75 -0.17
N VAL A 66 -2.29 -7.88 -1.49
CA VAL A 66 -1.26 -7.14 -2.23
C VAL A 66 -1.53 -5.63 -2.19
N ALA A 67 -0.46 -4.86 -2.01
CA ALA A 67 -0.49 -3.41 -1.94
C ALA A 67 -0.27 -2.79 -3.33
N ASP A 68 -0.84 -1.61 -3.53
CA ASP A 68 -0.61 -0.78 -4.71
C ASP A 68 0.85 -0.28 -4.71
N ARG A 69 1.62 -0.72 -5.72
CA ARG A 69 3.03 -0.42 -5.90
C ARG A 69 3.23 0.73 -6.88
N ASN A 70 2.37 0.86 -7.89
CA ASN A 70 2.49 1.89 -8.92
C ASN A 70 1.82 3.23 -8.53
N PHE A 71 1.11 3.24 -7.39
CA PHE A 71 0.40 4.36 -6.80
C PHE A 71 -0.74 4.89 -7.67
N ASP A 72 -1.39 4.06 -8.50
CA ASP A 72 -2.51 4.47 -9.35
C ASP A 72 -3.88 4.40 -8.65
N GLY A 73 -3.94 3.84 -7.44
CA GLY A 73 -5.13 3.68 -6.63
C GLY A 73 -5.90 2.38 -6.90
N VAL A 74 -5.41 1.50 -7.76
CA VAL A 74 -6.03 0.22 -8.11
C VAL A 74 -5.00 -0.89 -8.04
N VAL A 75 -5.20 -1.85 -7.13
CA VAL A 75 -4.30 -3.01 -7.04
C VAL A 75 -4.61 -3.98 -8.20
N ASP A 76 -3.69 -4.08 -9.15
CA ASP A 76 -3.85 -4.94 -10.34
C ASP A 76 -2.56 -5.71 -10.70
N LYS A 77 -2.55 -6.31 -11.90
CA LYS A 77 -1.42 -7.11 -12.41
C LYS A 77 -0.11 -6.32 -12.55
N SER A 78 -0.18 -4.99 -12.55
CA SER A 78 0.98 -4.09 -12.68
C SER A 78 1.74 -3.96 -11.36
N ASP A 79 1.14 -4.35 -10.23
CA ASP A 79 1.75 -4.29 -8.91
C ASP A 79 2.58 -5.52 -8.54
N ILE A 80 2.46 -6.59 -9.35
CA ILE A 80 3.13 -7.88 -9.15
C ILE A 80 4.04 -8.21 -10.33
N GLU A 81 5.24 -8.68 -10.02
CA GLU A 81 6.17 -9.21 -11.01
C GLU A 81 6.32 -10.72 -10.80
N VAL A 82 5.95 -11.52 -11.80
CA VAL A 82 6.01 -12.99 -11.74
C VAL A 82 7.11 -13.53 -12.64
N TYR A 83 7.84 -14.52 -12.12
CA TYR A 83 8.97 -15.14 -12.79
C TYR A 83 8.85 -16.66 -12.73
N LYS A 84 9.33 -17.33 -13.78
CA LYS A 84 9.56 -18.77 -13.79
C LYS A 84 11.06 -19.06 -13.79
N TRP A 85 11.46 -20.11 -13.09
CA TRP A 85 12.83 -20.54 -12.93
C TRP A 85 13.01 -21.94 -13.50
N GLY A 86 13.95 -22.10 -14.43
CA GLY A 86 14.29 -23.42 -14.98
C GLY A 86 14.80 -24.37 -13.91
N LYS A 87 15.71 -23.88 -13.06
CA LYS A 87 16.18 -24.55 -11.84
C LYS A 87 16.08 -23.59 -10.66
N ALA A 88 15.54 -24.05 -9.52
CA ALA A 88 15.41 -23.22 -8.32
C ALA A 88 16.75 -22.56 -7.94
N GLY A 89 16.77 -21.22 -7.87
CA GLY A 89 17.96 -20.43 -7.49
C GLY A 89 19.02 -20.20 -8.59
N SER A 90 18.78 -20.65 -9.83
CA SER A 90 19.68 -20.39 -10.96
C SER A 90 19.29 -19.11 -11.71
N LEU A 91 20.08 -18.04 -11.58
CA LEU A 91 19.83 -16.75 -12.26
C LEU A 91 19.82 -16.85 -13.80
N ASP A 92 20.48 -17.86 -14.36
CA ASP A 92 20.69 -17.99 -15.80
C ASP A 92 19.42 -18.33 -16.61
N LEU A 93 18.33 -18.74 -15.94
CA LEU A 93 17.06 -19.16 -16.58
C LEU A 93 15.82 -18.49 -15.95
N ARG A 94 15.97 -17.25 -15.45
CA ARG A 94 14.85 -16.45 -14.95
C ARG A 94 14.14 -15.80 -16.13
N GLU A 95 12.88 -16.14 -16.33
CA GLU A 95 12.03 -15.53 -17.36
C GLU A 95 10.82 -14.85 -16.70
N THR A 96 10.50 -13.63 -17.13
CA THR A 96 9.29 -12.91 -16.71
C THR A 96 8.06 -13.55 -17.36
N VAL A 97 6.98 -13.71 -16.59
CA VAL A 97 5.73 -14.31 -17.05
C VAL A 97 4.62 -13.27 -17.02
N THR A 98 3.85 -13.21 -18.10
CA THR A 98 2.68 -12.33 -18.19
C THR A 98 1.51 -12.90 -17.38
N VAL A 99 0.93 -12.05 -16.53
CA VAL A 99 -0.27 -12.37 -15.74
C VAL A 99 -1.53 -11.94 -16.50
N THR A 100 -2.50 -12.84 -16.60
CA THR A 100 -3.79 -12.60 -17.27
C THR A 100 -4.81 -12.00 -16.31
N SER A 101 -4.93 -12.58 -15.12
CA SER A 101 -5.88 -12.18 -14.10
C SER A 101 -5.22 -12.30 -12.73
N PHE A 102 -5.51 -11.34 -11.87
CA PHE A 102 -4.95 -11.25 -10.54
C PHE A 102 -6.06 -10.88 -9.55
N ASP A 103 -6.16 -11.65 -8.46
CA ASP A 103 -7.04 -11.35 -7.34
C ASP A 103 -6.17 -10.95 -6.13
N PRO A 104 -6.05 -9.64 -5.83
CA PRO A 104 -5.16 -9.14 -4.80
C PRO A 104 -5.62 -9.49 -3.38
N THR A 105 -6.92 -9.71 -3.17
CA THR A 105 -7.49 -10.01 -1.86
C THR A 105 -7.16 -11.43 -1.42
N TYR A 106 -7.30 -12.40 -2.33
CA TYR A 106 -7.02 -13.81 -2.05
C TYR A 106 -5.63 -14.27 -2.51
N GLY A 107 -4.86 -13.39 -3.15
CA GLY A 107 -3.52 -13.69 -3.66
C GLY A 107 -3.51 -14.70 -4.82
N ARG A 108 -4.58 -14.75 -5.63
CA ARG A 108 -4.67 -15.67 -6.76
C ARG A 108 -4.07 -15.05 -8.01
N VAL A 109 -3.13 -15.74 -8.63
CA VAL A 109 -2.46 -15.33 -9.86
C VAL A 109 -2.79 -16.31 -10.97
N VAL A 110 -3.28 -15.81 -12.11
CA VAL A 110 -3.52 -16.62 -13.31
C VAL A 110 -2.57 -16.16 -14.41
N LEU A 111 -1.67 -17.05 -14.82
CA LEU A 111 -0.70 -16.79 -15.87
C LEU A 111 -1.34 -16.91 -17.26
N ALA A 112 -0.77 -16.21 -18.25
CA ALA A 112 -1.21 -16.30 -19.65
C ALA A 112 -0.96 -17.67 -20.26
N GLU A 113 0.18 -18.28 -19.93
CA GLU A 113 0.55 -19.61 -20.38
C GLU A 113 0.97 -20.45 -19.18
N ALA A 114 0.57 -21.72 -19.18
CA ALA A 114 0.99 -22.66 -18.15
C ALA A 114 2.50 -22.93 -18.29
N PRO A 115 3.28 -22.84 -17.20
CA PRO A 115 4.70 -23.14 -17.25
C PRO A 115 4.91 -24.61 -17.66
N ALA A 116 5.78 -24.83 -18.64
CA ALA A 116 6.19 -26.16 -19.06
C ALA A 116 6.78 -26.95 -17.87
N SER A 117 6.68 -28.28 -17.91
CA SER A 117 7.22 -29.17 -16.88
C SER A 117 8.75 -29.14 -16.75
N THR A 118 9.43 -28.38 -17.60
CA THR A 118 10.87 -28.12 -17.53
C THR A 118 11.24 -27.04 -16.51
N TYR A 119 10.26 -26.29 -15.97
CA TYR A 119 10.48 -25.28 -14.94
C TYR A 119 10.21 -25.87 -13.56
N ASP A 120 11.11 -25.60 -12.62
CA ASP A 120 11.03 -26.12 -11.26
C ASP A 120 10.15 -25.26 -10.33
N VAL A 121 10.21 -23.92 -10.49
CA VAL A 121 9.59 -22.97 -9.55
C VAL A 121 9.02 -21.74 -10.26
N VAL A 122 7.88 -21.25 -9.79
CA VAL A 122 7.35 -19.93 -10.11
C VAL A 122 7.44 -19.04 -8.87
N THR A 123 8.00 -17.84 -9.01
CA THR A 123 8.13 -16.87 -7.92
C THR A 123 7.47 -15.54 -8.25
N ALA A 124 7.05 -14.79 -7.24
CA ALA A 124 6.55 -13.42 -7.39
C ALA A 124 7.30 -12.41 -6.51
N THR A 125 7.39 -11.18 -6.99
CA THR A 125 7.86 -10.02 -6.21
C THR A 125 6.73 -9.01 -6.10
N TYR A 126 6.37 -8.63 -4.88
CA TYR A 126 5.22 -7.77 -4.59
C TYR A 126 5.35 -7.10 -3.22
N TYR A 127 4.51 -6.10 -2.96
CA TYR A 127 4.26 -5.56 -1.63
C TYR A 127 2.95 -6.12 -1.11
N TYR A 128 2.86 -6.44 0.18
CA TYR A 128 1.59 -6.83 0.80
C TYR A 128 1.34 -6.10 2.10
N TYR A 129 0.08 -5.92 2.42
CA TYR A 129 -0.35 -5.45 3.72
C TYR A 129 -0.47 -6.66 4.66
N PRO A 130 0.08 -6.60 5.88
CA PRO A 130 -0.04 -7.70 6.85
C PRO A 130 -1.49 -8.10 7.19
N ARG A 131 -2.46 -7.23 6.87
CA ARG A 131 -3.90 -7.39 7.08
C ARG A 131 -4.65 -6.68 5.96
N GLU A 132 -5.93 -6.99 5.82
CA GLU A 132 -6.85 -6.18 5.04
C GLU A 132 -6.94 -4.77 5.63
N ILE A 133 -6.81 -3.75 4.78
CA ILE A 133 -6.86 -2.33 5.15
C ILE A 133 -8.01 -1.67 4.38
N ASP A 134 -8.72 -0.75 5.03
CA ASP A 134 -9.70 0.10 4.35
C ASP A 134 -8.99 1.04 3.38
N GLN A 135 -9.18 0.81 2.08
CA GLN A 135 -8.58 1.61 1.02
C GLN A 135 -9.00 3.08 1.06
N ASN A 136 -10.15 3.42 1.67
CA ASN A 136 -10.60 4.80 1.78
C ASN A 136 -9.73 5.64 2.74
N MET A 137 -9.03 4.99 3.68
CA MET A 137 -8.16 5.67 4.64
C MET A 137 -6.76 5.99 4.06
N ILE A 138 -6.35 5.28 3.00
CA ILE A 138 -5.02 5.44 2.38
C ILE A 138 -4.83 6.88 1.84
N PRO A 139 -5.75 7.44 1.03
CA PRO A 139 -5.61 8.82 0.56
C PRO A 139 -5.52 9.85 1.68
N GLU A 140 -6.23 9.64 2.80
CA GLU A 140 -6.22 10.56 3.94
C GLU A 140 -4.87 10.54 4.67
N ALA A 141 -4.31 9.35 4.88
CA ALA A 141 -2.97 9.20 5.45
C ALA A 141 -1.91 9.86 4.57
N VAL A 142 -1.91 9.57 3.26
CA VAL A 142 -0.94 10.15 2.31
C VAL A 142 -1.10 11.67 2.25
N ALA A 143 -2.34 12.19 2.27
CA ALA A 143 -2.59 13.63 2.30
C ALA A 143 -2.05 14.30 3.57
N CYS A 144 -2.24 13.69 4.75
CA CYS A 144 -1.69 14.21 6.02
C CYS A 144 -0.15 14.24 5.99
N LEU A 145 0.48 13.19 5.47
CA LEU A 145 1.94 13.09 5.40
C LEU A 145 2.53 14.07 4.36
N ALA A 146 1.87 14.23 3.21
CA ALA A 146 2.26 15.24 2.21
C ALA A 146 2.12 16.67 2.77
N ALA A 147 1.00 16.95 3.47
CA ALA A 147 0.77 18.21 4.16
C ALA A 147 1.86 18.48 5.21
N PHE A 148 2.25 17.46 5.98
CA PHE A 148 3.36 17.56 6.93
C PHE A 148 4.66 18.01 6.24
N TYR A 149 5.06 17.37 5.13
CA TYR A 149 6.28 17.75 4.43
C TYR A 149 6.24 19.17 3.88
N TYR A 150 5.10 19.59 3.31
CA TYR A 150 4.93 20.94 2.80
C TYR A 150 5.03 21.98 3.92
N VAL A 151 4.25 21.82 4.99
CA VAL A 151 4.24 22.76 6.13
C VAL A 151 5.60 22.78 6.83
N MET A 152 6.25 21.62 6.99
CA MET A 152 7.60 21.56 7.56
C MET A 152 8.59 22.41 6.76
N ARG A 153 8.56 22.36 5.42
CA ARG A 153 9.43 23.21 4.58
C ARG A 153 9.21 24.70 4.85
N GLU A 154 7.96 25.16 4.82
CA GLU A 154 7.63 26.59 5.00
C GLU A 154 8.06 27.10 6.37
N PHE A 155 7.83 26.29 7.41
CA PHE A 155 8.11 26.68 8.79
C PHE A 155 9.57 26.47 9.23
N LEU A 156 10.35 25.64 8.54
CA LEU A 156 11.79 25.48 8.81
C LEU A 156 12.60 26.74 8.48
N LEU A 157 12.05 27.65 7.67
CA LEU A 157 12.65 28.96 7.41
C LEU A 157 12.59 29.89 8.63
N ILE A 158 11.67 29.63 9.57
CA ILE A 158 11.45 30.45 10.75
C ILE A 158 12.20 29.81 11.93
N PRO A 159 13.05 30.56 12.65
CA PRO A 159 13.73 30.02 13.83
C PRO A 159 12.71 29.63 14.90
N GLU A 160 12.92 28.47 15.52
CA GLU A 160 11.99 27.94 16.54
C GLU A 160 11.80 28.89 17.72
N ARG A 161 12.88 29.56 18.12
CA ARG A 161 12.87 30.56 19.17
C ARG A 161 13.55 31.81 18.64
N LEU A 162 12.83 32.92 18.71
CA LEU A 162 13.38 34.23 18.40
C LEU A 162 13.26 35.10 19.64
N SER A 163 14.39 35.60 20.10
CA SER A 163 14.48 36.55 21.20
C SER A 163 15.04 37.86 20.68
N HIS A 164 14.28 38.94 20.85
CA HIS A 164 14.74 40.29 20.57
C HIS A 164 14.42 41.20 21.76
N GLY A 165 15.44 41.53 22.55
CA GLY A 165 15.28 42.25 23.81
C GLY A 165 14.40 41.48 24.81
N ALA A 166 13.32 42.11 25.29
CA ALA A 166 12.36 41.49 26.21
C ALA A 166 11.33 40.58 25.52
N TYR A 167 11.19 40.66 24.19
CA TYR A 167 10.25 39.84 23.45
C TYR A 167 10.84 38.45 23.18
N ARG A 168 10.05 37.42 23.51
CA ARG A 168 10.40 36.02 23.28
C ARG A 168 9.24 35.36 22.56
N PHE A 169 9.49 34.90 21.35
CA PHE A 169 8.54 34.13 20.55
C PHE A 169 9.02 32.69 20.46
N THR A 170 8.09 31.75 20.63
CA THR A 170 8.33 30.32 20.40
C THR A 170 7.34 29.83 19.38
N HIS A 171 7.84 29.11 18.39
CA HIS A 171 7.03 28.56 17.34
C HIS A 171 6.30 27.29 17.81
N ALA A 172 5.00 27.18 17.52
CA ALA A 172 4.14 26.09 18.02
C ALA A 172 4.30 24.75 17.27
N ARG A 173 5.12 24.70 16.20
CA ARG A 173 5.40 23.50 15.39
C ARG A 173 4.12 22.79 14.88
N PRO A 174 3.24 23.49 14.15
CA PRO A 174 1.95 22.94 13.68
C PRO A 174 2.10 21.72 12.77
N TYR A 175 3.23 21.59 12.07
CA TYR A 175 3.55 20.40 11.27
C TYR A 175 3.53 19.11 12.10
N MET A 176 3.92 19.14 13.39
CA MET A 176 3.88 17.94 14.23
C MET A 176 2.47 17.40 14.42
N VAL A 177 1.45 18.26 14.43
CA VAL A 177 0.04 17.85 14.57
C VAL A 177 -0.40 17.03 13.35
N LEU A 178 0.06 17.40 12.14
CA LEU A 178 -0.21 16.66 10.91
C LEU A 178 0.46 15.28 10.93
N LEU A 179 1.68 15.20 11.47
CA LEU A 179 2.39 13.93 11.63
C LEU A 179 1.71 13.03 12.68
N GLU A 180 1.26 13.59 13.80
CA GLU A 180 0.47 12.86 14.81
C GLU A 180 -0.83 12.32 14.22
N GLN A 181 -1.52 13.12 13.40
CA GLN A 181 -2.73 12.69 12.71
C GLN A 181 -2.44 11.57 11.71
N TYR A 182 -1.33 11.64 10.96
CA TYR A 182 -0.89 10.55 10.10
C TYR A 182 -0.69 9.24 10.89
N TYR A 183 0.06 9.28 12.00
CA TYR A 183 0.28 8.10 12.82
C TYR A 183 -1.03 7.55 13.41
N ARG A 184 -1.95 8.43 13.81
CA ARG A 184 -3.28 8.01 14.27
C ARG A 184 -4.04 7.26 13.17
N ILE A 185 -4.09 7.77 11.94
CA ILE A 185 -4.79 7.11 10.83
C ILE A 185 -4.10 5.78 10.50
N ARG A 186 -2.76 5.75 10.46
CA ARG A 186 -1.98 4.53 10.26
C ARG A 186 -2.28 3.47 11.32
N ASP A 187 -2.28 3.85 12.60
CA ASP A 187 -2.53 2.93 13.70
C ASP A 187 -3.99 2.44 13.71
N LEU A 188 -4.94 3.26 13.23
CA LEU A 188 -6.32 2.84 12.98
C LEU A 188 -6.42 1.84 11.81
N MET A 189 -5.71 2.11 10.70
CA MET A 189 -5.63 1.21 9.54
C MET A 189 -5.02 -0.15 9.90
N LEU A 190 -3.94 -0.16 10.69
CA LEU A 190 -3.28 -1.38 11.18
C LEU A 190 -4.00 -2.01 12.38
N GLY A 191 -4.88 -1.23 13.02
CA GLY A 191 -5.73 -1.62 14.13
C GLY A 191 -6.72 -2.72 13.75
N LYS A 192 -7.42 -3.29 14.75
CA LYS A 192 -8.37 -4.39 14.52
C LYS A 192 -9.60 -3.92 13.73
N ILE A 193 -9.58 -4.11 12.41
CA ILE A 193 -10.80 -4.39 11.66
C ILE A 193 -11.33 -5.72 12.19
N HIS A 194 -12.61 -5.77 12.52
CA HIS A 194 -13.20 -6.89 13.24
C HIS A 194 -12.99 -8.18 12.45
N VAL A 195 -12.50 -9.22 13.13
CA VAL A 195 -12.39 -10.56 12.54
C VAL A 195 -13.79 -10.99 12.14
N LYS A 196 -14.01 -11.27 10.84
CA LYS A 196 -15.17 -12.05 10.41
C LYS A 196 -15.07 -13.38 11.14
N GLY A 197 -15.89 -13.57 12.18
CA GLY A 197 -16.04 -14.89 12.77
C GLY A 197 -16.52 -15.85 11.70
N GLU A 198 -15.98 -17.06 11.66
CA GLU A 198 -16.68 -18.17 11.02
C GLU A 198 -18.03 -18.28 11.74
N HIS A 199 -19.10 -17.91 11.05
CA HIS A 199 -20.43 -18.28 11.51
C HIS A 199 -20.58 -19.76 11.19
N ASP A 200 -20.80 -20.58 12.22
CA ASP A 200 -21.31 -21.93 12.03
C ASP A 200 -22.58 -21.88 11.17
N GLU A 201 -22.82 -22.95 10.40
CA GLU A 201 -23.99 -23.07 9.53
C GLU A 201 -25.26 -22.61 10.30
N PRO A 202 -26.11 -21.75 9.71
CA PRO A 202 -27.32 -21.30 10.35
C PRO A 202 -28.23 -22.50 10.59
N SER A 203 -28.23 -23.02 11.82
CA SER A 203 -29.11 -24.12 12.20
C SER A 203 -30.55 -23.63 12.16
N LEU A 204 -31.36 -24.19 11.25
CA LEU A 204 -32.79 -23.93 11.21
C LEU A 204 -33.42 -24.45 12.51
N ILE A 205 -33.89 -23.54 13.37
CA ILE A 205 -34.56 -23.85 14.64
C ILE A 205 -35.91 -24.57 14.41
N ARG A 206 -36.41 -24.62 13.17
CA ARG A 206 -37.65 -25.32 12.83
C ARG A 206 -37.34 -26.74 12.39
N THR A 207 -37.50 -27.68 13.32
CA THR A 207 -37.82 -29.07 13.02
C THR A 207 -38.92 -29.12 11.96
N GLU A 208 -38.65 -29.77 10.83
CA GLU A 208 -39.68 -30.13 9.86
C GLU A 208 -40.79 -30.89 10.61
N LEU A 209 -42.01 -30.33 10.57
CA LEU A 209 -43.20 -31.04 11.01
C LEU A 209 -43.39 -32.23 10.06
N LYS A 210 -43.14 -33.44 10.58
CA LYS A 210 -43.53 -34.70 9.95
C LYS A 210 -45.02 -34.76 9.66
#